data_AF-A0A0D6LCD8-F1
#
_entry.id   AF-A0A0D6LCD8-F1
#
_cell.length_a   1.000
_cell.length_b   1.000
_cell.length_c   1.000
_cell.angle_alpha   90.00
_cell.angle_beta   90.00
_cell.angle_gamma   90.00
#
_symmetry.space_group_name_H-M   'P 1'
#
loop_
_entity.id
_entity.type
_entity.pdbx_description
1 polymer ?
#
loop_
_entity_poly.entity_id
_entity_poly.type
_entity_poly.pdbx_seq_one_letter_code
_entity_poly.pdbx_strand_id
1 'polypeptide(L)'
;EEISSETTYMVVSAPVTKEEEPLYVNARQYHRILKRRAARQKLEAEGRLPKKRQKYLHESRHQHALARVRGEGGKFDKGNKLQSNGSSTPGTPTVPPAEAVSDVEANQKRTRFLPVREV
;
A
#
# COMPACT_ATOMS: atom_id res chain seq x y z
N GLU A 1 16.39 -49.70 -9.99
CA GLU A 1 15.12 -49.04 -10.35
C GLU A 1 15.17 -47.61 -9.79
N GLU A 2 15.96 -46.68 -10.32
CA GLU A 2 15.94 -46.12 -11.69
C GLU A 2 14.53 -45.79 -12.19
N ILE A 3 14.01 -44.64 -11.78
CA ILE A 3 13.09 -43.87 -12.60
C ILE A 3 13.69 -42.48 -12.73
N SER A 4 14.19 -42.22 -13.94
CA SER A 4 14.79 -40.98 -14.41
C SER A 4 13.88 -39.78 -14.15
N SER A 5 14.42 -38.75 -13.51
CA SER A 5 13.78 -37.43 -13.34
C SER A 5 14.02 -36.50 -14.55
N GLU A 6 14.43 -37.06 -15.69
CA GLU A 6 14.49 -36.35 -16.98
C GLU A 6 13.09 -36.17 -17.58
N THR A 7 12.28 -35.32 -16.97
CA THR A 7 11.19 -34.62 -17.71
C THR A 7 10.79 -33.34 -16.99
N THR A 8 11.77 -32.53 -16.61
CA THR A 8 11.51 -31.12 -16.25
C THR A 8 11.41 -30.31 -17.55
N TYR A 9 10.19 -30.28 -18.09
CA TYR A 9 9.62 -29.30 -19.02
C TYR A 9 10.58 -28.18 -19.48
N MET A 10 10.94 -28.27 -20.76
CA MET A 10 11.61 -27.22 -21.53
C MET A 10 10.85 -25.89 -21.38
N VAL A 11 11.40 -24.95 -20.61
CA VAL A 11 11.00 -23.55 -20.66
C VAL A 11 11.51 -23.02 -22.00
N VAL A 12 10.61 -22.99 -22.98
CA VAL A 12 10.83 -22.37 -24.29
C VAL A 12 11.13 -20.88 -24.07
N SER A 13 12.42 -20.56 -23.92
CA SER A 13 12.94 -19.21 -24.08
C SER A 13 13.07 -18.93 -25.57
N ALA A 14 11.92 -18.80 -26.25
CA ALA A 14 11.88 -18.14 -27.53
C ALA A 14 11.82 -16.63 -27.26
N PRO A 15 12.64 -15.78 -27.92
CA PRO A 15 12.34 -14.36 -28.02
C PRO A 15 11.11 -14.23 -28.90
N VAL A 16 9.95 -14.44 -28.31
CA VAL A 16 8.69 -14.26 -29.02
C VAL A 16 8.63 -12.77 -29.32
N THR A 17 8.88 -12.43 -30.58
CA THR A 17 8.39 -11.22 -31.23
C THR A 17 6.86 -11.28 -31.11
N LYS A 18 6.36 -10.94 -29.93
CA LYS A 18 4.94 -11.08 -29.57
C LYS A 18 4.18 -9.96 -30.26
N GLU A 19 3.82 -10.20 -31.51
CA GLU A 19 2.43 -9.97 -31.88
C GLU A 19 1.59 -10.91 -31.02
N GLU A 20 1.39 -10.55 -29.75
CA GLU A 20 0.47 -11.23 -28.84
C GLU A 20 -0.90 -11.09 -29.51
N GLU A 21 -1.41 -12.19 -30.07
CA GLU A 21 -2.75 -12.23 -30.68
C GLU A 21 -3.72 -11.52 -29.74
N PRO A 22 -4.47 -10.52 -30.22
CA PRO A 22 -5.30 -9.72 -29.35
C PRO A 22 -6.48 -10.56 -28.88
N LEU A 23 -6.34 -11.12 -27.67
CA LEU A 23 -7.45 -11.66 -26.90
C LEU A 23 -8.60 -10.66 -26.97
N TYR A 24 -9.78 -11.10 -27.36
CA TYR A 24 -10.93 -10.22 -27.53
C TYR A 24 -11.16 -9.40 -26.25
N VAL A 25 -10.88 -8.11 -26.35
CA VAL A 25 -11.14 -7.12 -25.30
C VAL A 25 -12.16 -6.12 -25.80
N ASN A 26 -12.63 -5.25 -24.91
CA ASN A 26 -13.48 -4.14 -25.31
C ASN A 26 -12.78 -3.28 -26.37
N ALA A 27 -13.43 -3.10 -27.52
CA ALA A 27 -12.91 -2.35 -28.66
C ALA A 27 -12.40 -0.94 -28.29
N ARG A 28 -13.06 -0.26 -27.33
CA ARG A 28 -12.67 1.09 -26.88
C ARG A 28 -11.38 1.11 -26.06
N GLN A 29 -10.92 -0.03 -25.57
CA GLN A 29 -9.81 -0.12 -24.62
C GLN A 29 -8.54 -0.70 -25.25
N TYR A 30 -8.65 -1.46 -26.34
CA TYR A 30 -7.57 -2.23 -26.95
C TYR A 30 -6.24 -1.45 -27.05
N HIS A 31 -6.24 -0.35 -27.79
CA HIS A 31 -5.06 0.49 -28.00
C HIS A 31 -4.46 1.05 -26.69
N ARG A 32 -5.33 1.39 -25.72
CA ARG A 32 -4.89 1.94 -24.43
C ARG A 32 -4.32 0.86 -23.51
N ILE A 33 -4.82 -0.37 -23.59
CA ILE A 33 -4.27 -1.52 -22.88
C ILE A 33 -2.83 -1.76 -23.34
N LEU A 34 -2.58 -1.77 -24.65
CA LEU A 34 -1.23 -1.94 -25.22
C LEU A 34 -0.25 -0.88 -24.68
N LYS A 35 -0.63 0.41 -24.74
CA LYS A 35 0.19 1.51 -24.21
C LYS A 35 0.49 1.35 -22.71
N ARG A 36 -0.50 0.96 -21.90
CA ARG A 36 -0.31 0.75 -20.45
C ARG A 36 0.53 -0.49 -20.14
N ARG A 37 0.47 -1.54 -20.96
CA ARG A 37 1.32 -2.73 -20.82
C ARG A 37 2.79 -2.34 -21.04
N ALA A 38 3.11 -1.65 -22.12
CA ALA A 38 4.46 -1.15 -22.38
C ALA A 38 4.97 -0.24 -21.24
N ALA A 39 4.13 0.68 -20.75
CA ALA A 39 4.50 1.55 -19.62
C ALA A 39 4.76 0.77 -18.32
N ARG A 40 3.95 -0.26 -18.01
CA ARG A 40 4.16 -1.11 -16.84
C ARG A 40 5.42 -1.97 -16.96
N GLN A 41 5.67 -2.55 -18.13
CA GLN A 41 6.90 -3.32 -18.40
C GLN A 41 8.15 -2.47 -18.17
N LYS A 42 8.14 -1.21 -18.62
CA LYS A 42 9.23 -0.26 -18.37
C LYS A 42 9.43 -0.01 -16.87
N LEU A 43 8.36 0.27 -16.13
CA LEU A 43 8.44 0.50 -14.67
C LEU A 43 8.84 -0.74 -13.87
N GLU A 44 8.51 -1.94 -14.37
CA GLU A 44 8.94 -3.20 -13.78
C GLU A 44 10.41 -3.49 -14.05
N ALA A 45 10.90 -3.21 -15.27
CA ALA A 45 12.32 -3.30 -15.61
C ALA A 45 13.18 -2.30 -14.81
N GLU A 46 12.65 -1.11 -14.54
CA GLU A 46 13.25 -0.11 -13.63
C GLU A 46 13.14 -0.49 -12.15
N GLY A 47 12.42 -1.57 -11.79
CA GLY A 47 12.27 -2.04 -10.42
C GLY A 47 11.41 -1.14 -9.52
N ARG A 48 10.70 -0.17 -10.10
CA ARG A 48 9.88 0.81 -9.35
C ARG A 48 8.59 0.22 -8.79
N LEU A 49 8.16 -0.94 -9.30
CA LEU A 49 6.97 -1.65 -8.82
C LEU A 49 7.39 -2.86 -7.95
N PRO A 50 7.09 -2.86 -6.63
CA PRO A 50 7.48 -3.95 -5.74
C PRO A 50 6.68 -5.22 -6.04
N LYS A 51 7.38 -6.34 -6.28
CA LYS A 51 6.78 -7.65 -6.54
C LYS A 51 6.15 -8.29 -5.31
N LYS A 52 6.70 -8.00 -4.13
CA LYS A 52 6.22 -8.50 -2.83
C LYS A 52 5.92 -7.34 -1.90
N ARG A 53 4.88 -7.49 -1.08
CA ARG A 53 4.52 -6.51 -0.04
C ARG A 53 5.42 -6.73 1.18
N GLN A 54 5.89 -5.64 1.77
CA GLN A 54 6.65 -5.68 3.03
C GLN A 54 5.72 -6.04 4.20
N LYS A 55 6.25 -6.73 5.21
CA LYS A 55 5.49 -7.09 6.44
C LYS A 55 4.99 -5.84 7.18
N TYR A 56 5.80 -4.80 7.19
CA TYR A 56 5.47 -3.48 7.68
C TYR A 56 6.17 -2.45 6.78
N LEU A 57 5.61 -1.24 6.70
CA LEU A 57 6.12 -0.21 5.80
C LEU A 57 7.24 0.63 6.44
N HIS A 58 7.19 0.81 7.76
CA HIS A 58 8.09 1.72 8.48
C HIS A 58 8.60 1.08 9.76
N GLU A 59 9.91 1.13 9.95
CA GLU A 59 10.57 0.52 11.11
C GLU A 59 10.15 1.17 12.44
N SER A 60 10.13 2.51 12.49
CA SER A 60 9.70 3.24 13.69
C SER A 60 8.26 2.92 14.12
N ARG A 61 7.36 2.70 13.16
CA ARG A 61 5.97 2.30 13.46
C ARG A 61 5.91 0.87 13.98
N HIS A 62 6.74 -0.03 13.46
CA HIS A 62 6.83 -1.39 13.96
C HIS A 62 7.31 -1.40 15.41
N GLN A 63 8.40 -0.68 15.70
CA GLN A 63 8.93 -0.50 17.05
C GLN A 63 7.88 0.11 18.00
N HIS A 64 7.17 1.16 17.56
CA HIS A 64 6.09 1.75 18.34
C HIS A 64 5.00 0.73 18.67
N ALA A 65 4.56 -0.09 17.70
CA ALA A 65 3.56 -1.11 17.94
C ALA A 65 4.03 -2.23 18.91
N LEU A 66 5.32 -2.52 18.97
CA LEU A 66 5.90 -3.46 19.93
C LEU A 66 5.98 -2.87 21.34
N ALA A 67 6.31 -1.58 21.48
CA ALA A 67 6.49 -0.91 22.76
C ALA A 67 5.17 -0.52 23.47
N ARG A 68 4.03 -0.55 22.76
CA ARG A 68 2.73 -0.22 23.36
C ARG A 68 2.30 -1.25 24.41
N VAL A 69 1.79 -0.76 25.54
CA VAL A 69 1.17 -1.58 26.58
C VAL A 69 -0.03 -2.34 26.01
N ARG A 70 -0.14 -3.60 26.38
CA ARG A 70 -1.20 -4.51 25.93
C ARG A 70 -1.92 -5.06 27.15
N GLY A 71 -3.24 -5.08 27.07
CA GLY A 71 -4.08 -5.75 28.03
C GLY A 71 -4.23 -7.24 27.71
N GLU A 72 -5.08 -7.89 28.48
CA GLU A 72 -5.43 -9.30 28.26
C GLU A 72 -5.99 -9.51 26.83
N GLY A 73 -5.55 -10.59 26.17
CA GLY A 73 -5.91 -10.86 24.77
C GLY A 73 -5.14 -10.03 23.73
N GLY A 74 -4.07 -9.32 24.12
CA GLY A 74 -3.11 -8.71 23.19
C GLY A 74 -3.59 -7.42 22.51
N LYS A 75 -4.76 -6.90 22.90
CA LYS A 75 -5.27 -5.60 22.47
C LYS A 75 -4.44 -4.50 23.12
N PHE A 76 -4.22 -3.41 22.38
CA PHE A 76 -3.60 -2.24 22.99
C PHE A 76 -4.53 -1.63 24.04
N ASP A 77 -3.97 -1.29 25.20
CA ASP A 77 -4.74 -0.65 26.25
C ASP A 77 -5.21 0.73 25.79
N LYS A 78 -6.50 1.00 25.99
CA LYS A 78 -7.14 2.25 25.56
C LYS A 78 -6.80 3.44 26.48
N GLY A 79 -5.92 3.24 27.46
CA GLY A 79 -5.57 4.29 28.42
C GLY A 79 -6.75 4.72 29.29
N ASN A 80 -7.79 3.89 29.43
CA ASN A 80 -8.80 4.12 30.46
C ASN A 80 -8.12 3.87 31.80
N LYS A 81 -7.75 4.97 32.44
CA LYS A 81 -7.07 5.07 33.72
C LYS A 81 -7.78 4.22 34.77
N LEU A 82 -7.40 2.96 34.91
CA LEU A 82 -7.36 2.33 36.22
C LEU A 82 -5.95 1.79 36.40
N GLN A 83 -5.32 2.32 37.44
CA GLN A 83 -3.97 2.03 37.85
C GLN A 83 -3.80 0.51 38.03
N SER A 84 -2.82 -0.07 37.36
CA SER A 84 -2.08 -1.19 37.93
C SER A 84 -0.60 -0.79 37.92
N ASN A 85 -0.02 -0.85 39.11
CA ASN A 85 1.33 -0.39 39.45
C ASN A 85 2.40 -0.86 38.45
N GLY A 86 3.23 0.06 37.98
CA GLY A 86 4.49 -0.29 37.32
C GLY A 86 5.06 0.78 36.39
N SER A 87 5.81 1.71 36.97
CA SER A 87 6.73 2.67 36.33
C SER A 87 6.14 4.00 35.79
N SER A 88 6.68 5.06 36.36
CA SER A 88 6.46 6.48 36.12
C SER A 88 7.12 6.98 34.83
N THR A 89 6.38 7.68 33.97
CA THR A 89 6.94 8.71 33.08
C THR A 89 6.08 9.98 33.15
N PRO A 90 6.69 11.18 33.19
CA PRO A 90 5.96 12.41 33.47
C PRO A 90 5.42 13.08 32.20
N GLY A 91 4.17 13.53 32.28
CA GLY A 91 3.73 14.83 31.76
C GLY A 91 3.58 14.99 30.26
N THR A 92 2.36 14.79 29.76
CA THR A 92 1.83 15.61 28.65
C THR A 92 0.57 16.32 29.16
N PRO A 93 0.51 17.66 29.17
CA PRO A 93 -0.68 18.37 29.63
C PRO A 93 -1.84 18.09 28.68
N THR A 94 -2.87 17.46 29.23
CA THR A 94 -4.17 17.26 28.59
C THR A 94 -4.85 18.62 28.52
N VAL A 95 -4.98 19.18 27.32
CA VAL A 95 -5.85 20.34 27.07
C VAL A 95 -7.30 19.83 27.16
N PRO A 96 -8.18 20.47 27.98
CA PRO A 96 -9.57 20.06 28.11
C PRO A 96 -10.37 20.34 26.83
N PRO A 97 -11.47 19.61 26.57
CA PRO A 97 -12.33 19.86 25.42
C PRO A 97 -13.24 21.06 25.75
N ALA A 98 -12.84 22.26 25.34
CA ALA A 98 -13.68 23.44 25.38
C ALA A 98 -14.21 23.75 23.97
N GLU A 99 -15.53 23.64 23.87
CA GLU A 99 -16.43 24.35 22.96
C GLU A 99 -16.54 23.89 21.50
N ALA A 100 -17.75 23.40 21.18
CA ALA A 100 -18.25 23.26 19.84
C ALA A 100 -18.46 24.66 19.23
N VAL A 101 -17.57 25.05 18.32
CA VAL A 101 -17.83 26.14 17.39
C VAL A 101 -18.14 25.56 16.01
N SER A 102 -19.30 25.91 15.50
CA SER A 102 -19.85 25.48 14.22
C SER A 102 -19.26 26.33 13.07
N ASP A 103 -18.38 25.75 12.26
CA ASP A 103 -17.95 26.34 10.98
C ASP A 103 -18.39 25.47 9.80
N VAL A 104 -19.69 25.59 9.47
CA VAL A 104 -20.28 25.05 8.23
C VAL A 104 -19.95 25.99 7.07
N GLU A 105 -18.66 26.19 6.73
CA GLU A 105 -18.33 26.98 5.53
C GLU A 105 -16.94 26.74 4.90
N ALA A 106 -16.27 25.63 5.22
CA ALA A 106 -14.93 25.36 4.66
C ALA A 106 -14.86 24.20 3.65
N ASN A 107 -16.00 23.60 3.25
CA ASN A 107 -16.01 22.46 2.32
C ASN A 107 -16.65 22.76 0.95
N GLN A 108 -16.55 24.00 0.48
CA GLN A 108 -16.97 24.37 -0.88
C GLN A 108 -15.80 24.62 -1.84
N LYS A 109 -14.54 24.42 -1.40
CA LYS A 109 -13.33 24.64 -2.22
C LYS A 109 -12.59 23.35 -2.61
N ARG A 110 -13.29 22.22 -2.66
CA ARG A 110 -12.74 20.92 -3.10
C ARG A 110 -13.14 20.55 -4.53
N THR A 111 -13.00 21.52 -5.45
CA THR A 111 -12.86 21.24 -6.89
C THR A 111 -11.68 22.06 -7.41
N ARG A 112 -10.46 21.75 -6.96
CA ARG A 112 -9.26 22.22 -7.66
C ARG A 112 -9.07 21.35 -8.89
N PHE A 113 -9.69 21.76 -10.00
CA PHE A 113 -9.24 21.40 -11.33
C PHE A 113 -7.78 21.87 -11.43
N LEU A 114 -6.83 20.93 -11.61
CA LEU A 114 -5.46 21.30 -11.91
C LEU A 114 -5.47 21.97 -13.30
N PRO A 115 -4.87 23.16 -13.47
CA PRO A 115 -4.85 23.80 -14.77
C PRO A 115 -4.07 22.92 -15.75
N VAL A 116 -4.72 22.59 -16.87
CA VAL A 116 -4.09 21.93 -18.01
C VAL A 116 -3.00 22.87 -18.50
N ARG A 117 -1.74 22.42 -18.49
CA ARG A 117 -0.67 23.14 -19.19
C ARG A 117 -0.87 22.89 -20.67
N GLU A 118 -1.19 23.95 -21.40
CA GLU A 118 -1.14 23.95 -22.87
C GLU A 118 0.30 23.72 -23.32
N VAL A 119 0.44 22.92 -24.38
CA VAL A 119 1.68 22.69 -25.13
C VAL A 119 1.45 23.27 -26.51
#